data_AF-A0A660QBV7-F1
#
_entry.id   AF-A0A660QBV7-F1
#
_cell.length_a   1.000
_cell.length_b   1.000
_cell.length_c   1.000
_cell.angle_alpha   90.00
_cell.angle_beta   90.00
_cell.angle_gamma   90.00
#
_symmetry.space_group_name_H-M   'P 1'
#
loop_
_entity.id
_entity.type
_entity.pdbx_description
1 polymer ?
#
loop_
_entity_poly.entity_id
_entity_poly.type
_entity_poly.pdbx_seq_one_letter_code
_entity_poly.pdbx_strand_id
1 'polypeptide(L)'
;MRLCRAAGISKKHLAENFVPVHFDLEQLASVLEEQLPEVVFCFLMGSAASGTVKAYSDLDLAFYLNKKPSYGFYGKAMDVARSAVPDVRCDIGILNAVEPVYGSRKSRPAATAAEAMESLIRLKVIQSERPYVDITRLRELVYADV
;
A
#
# COMPACT_ATOMS: atom_id res chain seq x y z
N MET A 1 -32.32 -4.81 -29.60
CA MET A 1 -31.38 -5.33 -28.59
C MET A 1 -30.99 -4.17 -27.67
N ARG A 2 -31.61 -4.04 -26.49
CA ARG A 2 -31.34 -2.94 -25.55
C ARG A 2 -30.20 -3.37 -24.62
N LEU A 3 -29.11 -2.59 -24.58
CA LEU A 3 -28.05 -2.76 -23.57
C LEU A 3 -28.66 -2.51 -22.19
N CYS A 4 -28.75 -3.54 -21.36
CA CYS A 4 -28.96 -3.39 -19.93
C CYS A 4 -27.71 -2.70 -19.35
N ARG A 5 -27.83 -1.41 -18.99
CA ARG A 5 -26.82 -0.76 -18.14
C ARG A 5 -26.84 -1.48 -16.80
N ALA A 6 -25.76 -2.17 -16.46
CA ALA A 6 -25.56 -2.67 -15.10
C ALA A 6 -25.73 -1.49 -14.15
N ALA A 7 -26.70 -1.57 -13.24
CA ALA A 7 -26.88 -0.59 -12.18
C ALA A 7 -25.63 -0.65 -11.29
N GLY A 8 -24.66 0.20 -11.57
CA GLY A 8 -23.43 0.29 -10.79
C GLY A 8 -23.77 0.81 -9.41
N ILE A 9 -23.92 -0.10 -8.44
CA ILE A 9 -24.10 0.28 -7.04
C ILE A 9 -22.83 1.02 -6.63
N SER A 10 -22.96 2.33 -6.37
CA SER A 10 -21.84 3.20 -6.01
C SER A 10 -21.15 2.68 -4.74
N LYS A 11 -19.81 2.58 -4.72
CA LYS A 11 -19.00 2.11 -3.58
C LYS A 11 -19.32 2.80 -2.23
N LYS A 12 -20.05 3.92 -2.24
CA LYS A 12 -20.53 4.64 -1.06
C LYS A 12 -21.32 3.77 -0.07
N HIS A 13 -21.97 2.70 -0.52
CA HIS A 13 -22.69 1.77 0.39
C HIS A 13 -21.76 0.82 1.17
N LEU A 14 -20.49 0.70 0.75
CA LEU A 14 -19.47 -0.13 1.43
C LEU A 14 -18.59 0.70 2.36
N ALA A 15 -18.82 2.01 2.45
CA ALA A 15 -18.06 2.86 3.35
C ALA A 15 -18.54 2.67 4.79
N GLU A 16 -17.58 2.49 5.69
CA GLU A 16 -17.82 2.41 7.14
C GLU A 16 -17.77 3.82 7.77
N ASN A 17 -17.05 4.77 7.14
CA ASN A 17 -16.93 6.14 7.60
C ASN A 17 -17.79 7.14 6.80
N PHE A 18 -18.65 7.88 7.50
CA PHE A 18 -19.49 8.94 6.93
C PHE A 18 -18.88 10.35 7.09
N VAL A 19 -17.83 10.46 7.90
CA VAL A 19 -17.07 11.68 8.18
C VAL A 19 -15.57 11.42 7.96
N PRO A 20 -14.74 12.44 7.77
CA PRO A 20 -13.29 12.26 7.74
C PRO A 20 -12.78 11.62 9.03
N VAL A 21 -11.86 10.66 8.90
CA VAL A 21 -11.21 9.98 10.03
C VAL A 21 -9.75 10.39 10.05
N HIS A 22 -9.33 11.03 11.14
CA HIS A 22 -7.93 11.36 11.39
C HIS A 22 -7.24 10.21 12.10
N PHE A 23 -6.00 9.94 11.73
CA PHE A 23 -5.20 8.90 12.37
C PHE A 23 -3.73 9.32 12.43
N ASP A 24 -3.01 8.75 13.37
CA ASP A 24 -1.60 8.98 13.56
C ASP A 24 -0.79 8.04 12.65
N LEU A 25 0.03 8.63 11.77
CA LEU A 25 0.87 7.88 10.83
C LEU A 25 1.97 7.09 11.53
N GLU A 26 2.55 7.64 12.61
CA GLU A 26 3.61 6.98 13.37
C GLU A 26 3.04 5.81 14.17
N GLN A 27 1.85 5.99 14.76
CA GLN A 27 1.15 4.90 15.44
C GLN A 27 0.79 3.78 14.46
N LEU A 28 0.24 4.10 13.29
CA LEU A 28 -0.07 3.10 12.26
C LEU A 28 1.20 2.34 11.85
N ALA A 29 2.30 3.05 11.59
CA ALA A 29 3.57 2.42 11.23
C ALA A 29 4.06 1.48 12.35
N SER A 30 4.07 1.94 13.60
CA SER A 30 4.51 1.15 14.75
C SER A 30 3.68 -0.12 14.94
N VAL A 31 2.35 -0.02 14.82
CA VAL A 31 1.45 -1.17 14.97
C VAL A 31 1.64 -2.18 13.82
N LEU A 32 1.82 -1.71 12.59
CA LEU A 32 2.12 -2.59 11.45
C LEU A 32 3.47 -3.30 11.63
N GLU A 33 4.49 -2.59 12.11
CA GLU A 33 5.81 -3.14 12.39
C GLU A 33 5.79 -4.25 13.42
N GLU A 34 5.18 -3.99 14.56
CA GLU A 34 5.12 -4.94 15.66
C GLU A 34 4.32 -6.19 15.28
N GLN A 35 3.20 -6.00 14.59
CA GLN A 35 2.25 -7.08 14.35
C GLN A 35 2.52 -7.85 13.05
N LEU A 36 3.24 -7.29 12.07
CA LEU A 36 3.48 -7.92 10.76
C LEU A 36 4.99 -8.08 10.45
N PRO A 37 5.74 -8.90 11.21
CA PRO A 37 7.20 -9.03 11.07
C PRO A 37 7.67 -9.59 9.72
N GLU A 38 6.77 -10.16 8.91
CA GLU A 38 7.11 -10.56 7.53
C GLU A 38 7.14 -9.41 6.51
N VAL A 39 6.62 -8.23 6.89
CA VAL A 39 6.61 -7.04 6.04
C VAL A 39 8.01 -6.42 6.04
N VAL A 40 8.59 -6.26 4.85
CA VAL A 40 9.85 -5.52 4.68
C VAL A 40 9.59 -4.02 4.60
N PHE A 41 8.54 -3.64 3.86
CA PHE A 41 8.05 -2.27 3.80
C PHE A 41 6.58 -2.23 3.40
N CYS A 42 5.91 -1.12 3.72
CA CYS A 42 4.54 -0.84 3.35
C CYS A 42 4.44 0.57 2.75
N PHE A 43 3.59 0.75 1.74
CA PHE A 43 3.18 2.06 1.27
C PHE A 43 1.79 2.37 1.75
N LEU A 44 1.61 3.59 2.24
CA LEU A 44 0.30 4.20 2.36
C LEU A 44 -0.02 4.92 1.06
N MET A 45 -1.06 4.47 0.40
CA MET A 45 -1.46 4.95 -0.91
C MET A 45 -2.68 5.86 -0.81
N GLY A 46 -2.98 6.52 -1.94
CA GLY A 46 -4.22 7.27 -2.10
C GLY A 46 -4.28 8.55 -1.27
N SER A 47 -5.51 8.94 -0.94
CA SER A 47 -5.78 10.24 -0.32
C SER A 47 -5.47 10.32 1.19
N ALA A 48 -5.16 9.18 1.80
CA ALA A 48 -4.92 9.05 3.23
C ALA A 48 -3.50 9.43 3.66
N ALA A 49 -2.60 9.73 2.71
CA ALA A 49 -1.19 9.99 2.98
C ALA A 49 -0.90 11.19 3.90
N SER A 50 -1.88 12.07 4.13
CA SER A 50 -1.80 13.17 5.09
C SER A 50 -2.29 12.82 6.50
N GLY A 51 -2.47 11.54 6.84
CA GLY A 51 -3.02 11.10 8.13
C GLY A 51 -4.53 11.36 8.26
N THR A 52 -5.25 11.47 7.15
CA THR A 52 -6.70 11.70 7.14
C THR A 52 -7.35 10.91 6.02
N VAL A 53 -8.27 10.01 6.38
CA VAL A 53 -9.13 9.31 5.42
C VAL A 53 -10.37 10.17 5.20
N LYS A 54 -10.64 10.56 3.95
CA LYS A 54 -11.84 11.34 3.62
C LYS A 54 -13.10 10.53 3.88
N ALA A 55 -14.22 11.22 4.13
CA ALA A 55 -15.53 10.57 4.23
C ALA A 55 -15.79 9.67 3.01
N TYR A 56 -16.37 8.49 3.26
CA TYR A 56 -16.67 7.48 2.24
C TYR A 56 -15.46 6.94 1.47
N SER A 57 -14.25 7.13 1.99
CA SER A 57 -12.99 6.67 1.38
C SER A 57 -12.37 5.56 2.23
N ASP A 58 -11.50 4.79 1.58
CA ASP A 58 -10.76 3.67 2.13
C ASP A 58 -9.32 4.07 2.52
N LEU A 59 -8.68 3.18 3.26
CA LEU A 59 -7.25 3.21 3.56
C LEU A 59 -6.53 2.19 2.65
N ASP A 60 -5.79 2.66 1.66
CA ASP A 60 -5.02 1.80 0.76
C ASP A 60 -3.62 1.53 1.32
N LEU A 61 -3.30 0.25 1.57
CA LEU A 61 -1.97 -0.18 2.02
C LEU A 61 -1.38 -1.21 1.07
N ALA A 62 -0.14 -0.99 0.63
CA ALA A 62 0.57 -1.92 -0.25
C ALA A 62 1.84 -2.47 0.41
N PHE A 63 1.88 -3.78 0.64
CA PHE A 63 2.94 -4.45 1.40
C PHE A 63 3.90 -5.19 0.48
N TYR A 64 5.19 -5.09 0.77
CA TYR A 64 6.21 -6.01 0.27
C TYR A 64 6.69 -6.91 1.39
N LEU A 65 6.65 -8.22 1.16
CA LEU A 65 6.91 -9.26 2.14
C LEU A 65 8.27 -9.94 1.88
N ASN A 66 8.92 -10.43 2.93
CA ASN A 66 10.15 -11.22 2.81
C ASN A 66 9.89 -12.70 2.44
N LYS A 67 8.61 -13.09 2.31
CA LYS A 67 8.16 -14.43 1.98
C LYS A 67 6.92 -14.36 1.08
N LYS A 68 6.55 -15.49 0.46
CA LYS A 68 5.33 -15.58 -0.35
C LYS A 68 4.09 -15.21 0.50
N PRO A 69 3.17 -14.35 0.01
CA PRO A 69 1.97 -14.02 0.75
C PRO A 69 1.11 -15.26 0.99
N SER A 70 0.58 -15.38 2.20
CA SER A 70 -0.43 -16.38 2.56
C SER A 70 -1.80 -15.72 2.65
N TYR A 71 -2.89 -16.49 2.51
CA TYR A 71 -4.23 -15.96 2.70
C TYR A 71 -4.43 -15.37 4.12
N GLY A 72 -3.82 -16.00 5.13
CA GLY A 72 -3.85 -15.51 6.51
C GLY A 72 -3.19 -14.15 6.71
N PHE A 73 -2.23 -13.78 5.85
CA PHE A 73 -1.62 -12.45 5.89
C PHE A 73 -2.63 -11.35 5.59
N TYR A 74 -3.49 -11.53 4.58
CA TYR A 74 -4.48 -10.51 4.21
C TYR A 74 -5.45 -10.20 5.35
N GLY A 75 -5.98 -11.25 6.00
CA GLY A 75 -6.86 -11.10 7.16
C GLY A 75 -6.15 -10.38 8.30
N LYS A 76 -4.95 -10.86 8.68
CA LYS A 76 -4.16 -10.25 9.75
C LYS A 76 -3.81 -8.79 9.46
N ALA A 77 -3.37 -8.46 8.25
CA ALA A 77 -3.02 -7.09 7.87
C ALA A 77 -4.25 -6.16 7.93
N MET A 78 -5.42 -6.63 7.49
CA MET A 78 -6.66 -5.88 7.59
C MET A 78 -7.07 -5.64 9.04
N ASP A 79 -6.97 -6.65 9.91
CA ASP A 79 -7.28 -6.52 11.33
C ASP A 79 -6.33 -5.55 12.05
N VAL A 80 -5.03 -5.65 11.76
CA VAL A 80 -4.01 -4.75 12.31
C VAL A 80 -4.26 -3.30 11.87
N ALA A 81 -4.50 -3.08 10.57
CA ALA A 81 -4.80 -1.74 10.05
C ALA A 81 -6.07 -1.15 10.66
N ARG A 82 -7.15 -1.95 10.77
CA ARG A 82 -8.40 -1.53 11.42
C ARG A 82 -8.25 -1.24 12.90
N SER A 83 -7.35 -1.93 13.60
CA SER A 83 -7.07 -1.64 15.02
C SER A 83 -6.39 -0.28 15.21
N ALA A 84 -5.59 0.15 14.25
CA ALA A 84 -4.92 1.45 14.25
C ALA A 84 -5.81 2.57 13.69
N VAL A 85 -6.67 2.27 12.72
CA VAL A 85 -7.58 3.22 12.07
C VAL A 85 -9.01 2.66 12.10
N PRO A 86 -9.73 2.83 13.22
CA PRO A 86 -11.08 2.29 13.36
C PRO A 86 -12.08 2.95 12.41
N ASP A 87 -13.17 2.24 12.12
CA ASP A 87 -14.29 2.69 11.27
C ASP A 87 -13.91 3.03 9.82
N VAL A 88 -12.73 2.59 9.36
CA VAL A 88 -12.27 2.75 7.98
C VAL A 88 -12.05 1.39 7.32
N ARG A 89 -12.61 1.23 6.12
CA ARG A 89 -12.30 0.08 5.28
C ARG A 89 -10.86 0.16 4.80
N CYS A 90 -10.10 -0.91 4.99
CA CYS A 90 -8.72 -1.01 4.53
C CYS A 90 -8.63 -1.91 3.29
N ASP A 91 -8.04 -1.41 2.22
CA ASP A 91 -7.78 -2.15 0.99
C ASP A 91 -6.29 -2.56 0.98
N ILE A 92 -6.01 -3.87 1.00
CA ILE A 92 -4.67 -4.45 1.17
C ILE A 92 -4.13 -4.97 -0.17
N GLY A 93 -3.03 -4.39 -0.64
CA GLY A 93 -2.27 -4.83 -1.81
C GLY A 93 -0.98 -5.54 -1.44
N ILE A 94 -0.56 -6.54 -2.23
CA ILE A 94 0.72 -7.23 -2.06
C ILE A 94 1.60 -7.00 -3.28
N LEU A 95 2.75 -6.39 -3.05
CA LEU A 95 3.73 -6.01 -4.08
C LEU A 95 4.54 -7.19 -4.62
N ASN A 96 4.67 -8.30 -3.87
CA ASN A 96 5.43 -9.47 -4.29
C ASN A 96 4.91 -10.14 -5.58
N ALA A 97 3.63 -9.94 -5.90
CA ALA A 97 2.93 -10.65 -6.97
C ALA A 97 2.39 -9.70 -8.07
N VAL A 98 2.70 -8.40 -7.99
CA VAL A 98 2.21 -7.44 -8.99
C VAL A 98 3.13 -7.57 -10.20
N GLU A 99 2.58 -8.03 -11.31
CA GLU A 99 3.25 -7.87 -12.60
C GLU A 99 3.54 -6.37 -12.80
N PRO A 100 4.69 -5.98 -13.37
CA PRO A 100 4.95 -4.59 -13.67
C PRO A 100 3.85 -4.06 -14.60
N VAL A 101 2.88 -3.33 -14.03
CA VAL A 101 1.77 -2.76 -14.79
C VAL A 101 2.33 -1.59 -15.57
N TYR A 102 2.65 -1.88 -16.84
CA TYR A 102 3.01 -0.89 -17.84
C TYR A 102 1.90 0.17 -17.95
N GLY A 103 2.21 1.41 -17.56
CA GLY A 103 1.39 2.54 -17.92
C GLY A 103 1.29 2.63 -19.44
N SER A 104 0.07 2.60 -19.97
CA SER A 104 -0.26 2.69 -21.39
C SER A 104 0.02 4.08 -21.99
N ARG A 105 1.25 4.58 -21.88
CA ARG A 105 1.78 5.64 -22.74
C ARG A 105 2.80 5.00 -23.67
N LYS A 106 2.45 4.96 -24.95
CA LYS A 106 3.35 4.59 -26.05
C LYS A 106 4.70 5.29 -25.85
N SER A 107 5.78 4.52 -25.98
CA SER A 107 7.19 4.93 -26.12
C SER A 107 7.94 5.50 -24.90
N ARG A 108 7.99 4.78 -23.78
CA ARG A 108 9.21 4.78 -22.95
C ARG A 108 9.67 3.33 -22.67
N PRO A 109 10.98 3.05 -22.74
CA PRO A 109 11.52 1.76 -22.33
C PRO A 109 11.14 1.49 -20.87
N ALA A 110 10.99 0.22 -20.53
CA ALA A 110 10.55 -0.28 -19.24
C ALA A 110 11.20 0.51 -18.08
N ALA A 111 10.43 1.38 -17.44
CA ALA A 111 10.84 1.92 -16.15
C ALA A 111 10.87 0.74 -15.19
N THR A 112 12.00 0.49 -14.55
CA THR A 112 12.11 -0.63 -13.62
C THR A 112 11.18 -0.40 -12.43
N ALA A 113 10.82 -1.46 -11.71
CA ALA A 113 9.99 -1.36 -10.50
C ALA A 113 10.52 -0.30 -9.50
N ALA A 114 11.84 -0.04 -9.53
CA ALA A 114 12.51 1.01 -8.78
C ALA A 114 12.07 2.44 -9.17
N GLU A 115 11.83 2.73 -10.45
CA GLU A 115 11.44 4.07 -10.93
C GLU A 115 9.94 4.34 -10.71
N ALA A 116 9.09 3.32 -10.78
CA ALA A 116 7.68 3.42 -10.37
C ALA A 116 7.53 3.69 -8.85
N MET A 117 8.52 3.26 -8.06
CA MET A 117 8.58 3.42 -6.61
C MET A 117 8.83 4.87 -6.16
N GLU A 118 9.32 5.73 -7.05
CA GLU A 118 9.76 7.11 -6.72
C GLU A 118 8.58 8.09 -6.49
N SER A 119 7.36 7.73 -6.92
CA SER A 119 6.15 8.57 -6.76
C SER A 119 5.31 8.24 -5.52
N LEU A 120 5.75 7.31 -4.66
CA LEU A 120 4.98 6.83 -3.50
C LEU A 120 5.52 7.40 -2.19
N ILE A 121 4.63 7.85 -1.31
CA ILE A 121 4.97 8.22 0.07
C ILE A 121 5.29 6.92 0.82
N ARG A 122 6.57 6.78 1.19
CA ARG A 122 7.13 5.58 1.81
C ARG A 122 6.88 5.63 3.32
N LEU A 123 5.99 4.78 3.83
CA LEU A 123 5.94 4.53 5.27
C LEU A 123 7.11 3.59 5.61
N LYS A 124 8.09 4.11 6.34
CA LYS A 124 9.17 3.27 6.86
C LYS A 124 8.71 2.60 8.15
N VAL A 125 8.56 1.30 8.07
CA VAL A 125 8.64 0.36 9.18
C VAL A 125 10.06 -0.22 9.09
N ILE A 126 10.96 0.13 10.02
CA ILE A 126 12.37 -0.33 9.99
C ILE A 126 12.80 -0.82 11.36
N GLN A 127 13.15 -2.11 11.39
CA GLN A 127 14.08 -2.67 12.36
C GLN A 127 15.49 -2.14 12.12
N SER A 128 16.00 -1.41 13.13
CA SER A 128 17.41 -1.18 13.49
C SER A 128 18.35 -0.44 12.51
N GLU A 129 18.80 0.73 12.98
CA GLU A 129 20.15 1.28 12.89
C GLU A 129 21.02 0.98 11.65
N ARG A 130 20.64 1.47 10.45
CA ARG A 130 21.63 1.84 9.43
C ARG A 130 21.26 3.15 8.72
N PRO A 131 22.25 4.03 8.46
CA PRO A 131 22.01 5.30 7.80
C PRO A 131 21.63 5.05 6.33
N TYR A 132 20.62 5.82 5.91
CA TYR A 132 20.33 6.26 4.55
C TYR A 132 21.03 5.48 3.43
N VAL A 133 20.32 4.53 2.81
CA VAL A 133 20.69 4.08 1.45
C VAL A 133 20.06 5.08 0.50
N ASP A 134 20.91 6.02 0.07
CA ASP A 134 20.75 6.81 -1.14
C ASP A 134 20.15 5.93 -2.26
N ILE A 135 19.09 6.42 -2.91
CA ILE A 135 18.36 5.76 -4.00
C ILE A 135 19.31 5.33 -5.15
N THR A 136 20.48 5.96 -5.24
CA THR A 136 21.57 5.59 -6.15
C THR A 136 22.11 4.17 -5.89
N ARG A 137 22.10 3.69 -4.63
CA ARG A 137 22.60 2.36 -4.24
C ARG A 137 21.58 1.22 -4.38
N LEU A 138 20.28 1.53 -4.45
CA LEU A 138 19.26 0.52 -4.78
C LEU A 138 19.38 0.04 -6.24
N ARG A 139 19.93 0.88 -7.13
CA ARG A 139 20.33 0.44 -8.47
C ARG A 139 21.42 -0.64 -8.39
N GLU A 140 22.45 -0.48 -7.56
CA GLU A 140 23.54 -1.47 -7.46
C GLU A 140 23.07 -2.84 -6.95
N LEU A 141 22.12 -2.90 -6.00
CA LEU A 141 21.62 -4.16 -5.44
C LEU A 141 20.61 -4.90 -6.35
N VAL A 142 19.88 -4.18 -7.20
CA VAL A 142 18.92 -4.78 -8.14
C VAL A 142 19.60 -5.25 -9.43
N TYR A 143 20.80 -4.73 -9.73
CA TYR A 143 21.59 -5.07 -10.94
C TYR A 143 22.86 -5.88 -10.66
N ALA A 144 23.10 -6.36 -9.44
CA ALA A 144 24.29 -7.16 -9.12
C ALA A 144 24.20 -8.65 -9.52
N ASP A 145 23.00 -9.15 -9.87
CA ASP A 145 22.75 -10.57 -10.24
C ASP A 145 22.06 -10.73 -11.62
N VAL A 146 22.29 -9.80 -12.56
CA VAL A 146 21.89 -9.94 -13.98
C VAL A 146 23.07 -9.70 -14.90
#